data_AF-H0EXW5-F1
#
_entry.id   AF-H0EXW5-F1
#
_cell.length_a   1.000
_cell.length_b   1.000
_cell.length_c   1.000
_cell.angle_alpha   90.00
_cell.angle_beta   90.00
_cell.angle_gamma   90.00
#
_symmetry.space_group_name_H-M   'P 1'
#
loop_
_entity.id
_entity.type
_entity.pdbx_description
1 polymer ?
#
loop_
_entity_poly.entity_id
_entity_poly.type
_entity_poly.pdbx_seq_one_letter_code
_entity_poly.pdbx_strand_id
1 'polypeptide(L)'
;MRFSTISAVALATVASARPSIVKKQAAMDIDPVILQYALTLEHLENAFYKEALSKWSEKEFTDAGFTSMFYNELKYIAHDEEGHVVYLEAGLTAAGAKPVEACKYTFPMTTPKAFVQLASVVEGLGVSAYLGAAADITSKAYLTAAGSILVTEALHQSATRGAVGEIPMANVFGTPLGLNAVYTIASAFIAECPSTNMALPVMAYDDLTAVTAQPVAPGALLDLLPGSMPNGTYFATFVSGLDIVAVKPKGVVDGMVQAIVPPMIEGQSYVFLTSDDSGNLTDSNILSGPAIIESTPNAPTFNLTITK
;
A
#
# COMPACT_ATOMS: atom_id res chain seq x y z
N MET A 1 -59.49 -17.35 28.25
CA MET A 1 -58.45 -17.19 27.21
C MET A 1 -57.90 -15.78 27.28
N ARG A 2 -56.70 -15.61 27.80
CA ARG A 2 -55.92 -14.35 27.71
C ARG A 2 -54.51 -14.78 27.31
N PHE A 3 -54.14 -14.49 26.07
CA PHE A 3 -52.81 -14.78 25.54
C PHE A 3 -51.90 -13.59 25.86
N SER A 4 -50.86 -13.81 26.66
CA SER A 4 -49.75 -12.88 26.82
C SER A 4 -48.69 -13.21 25.77
N THR A 5 -48.47 -12.29 24.83
CA THR A 5 -47.35 -12.32 23.89
C THR A 5 -46.17 -11.56 24.48
N ILE A 6 -45.07 -12.27 24.76
CA ILE A 6 -43.78 -11.67 25.12
C ILE A 6 -43.00 -11.51 23.82
N SER A 7 -42.76 -10.26 23.40
CA SER A 7 -41.83 -9.93 22.31
C SER A 7 -40.41 -9.92 22.86
N ALA A 8 -39.58 -10.89 22.45
CA ALA A 8 -38.15 -10.90 22.70
C ALA A 8 -37.45 -10.02 21.66
N VAL A 9 -36.83 -8.93 22.11
CA VAL A 9 -35.94 -8.09 21.30
C VAL A 9 -34.58 -8.78 21.27
N ALA A 10 -34.14 -9.22 20.09
CA ALA A 10 -32.77 -9.70 19.89
C ALA A 10 -31.84 -8.50 19.66
N LEU A 11 -31.04 -8.14 20.67
CA LEU A 11 -29.88 -7.25 20.47
C LEU A 11 -28.79 -8.05 19.76
N ALA A 12 -28.48 -7.71 18.52
CA ALA A 12 -27.26 -8.15 17.85
C ALA A 12 -26.06 -7.42 18.47
N THR A 13 -25.28 -8.12 19.29
CA THR A 13 -24.00 -7.61 19.78
C THR A 13 -22.95 -7.72 18.67
N VAL A 14 -22.60 -6.59 18.06
CA VAL A 14 -21.45 -6.48 17.16
C VAL A 14 -20.20 -6.50 18.04
N ALA A 15 -19.47 -7.60 18.06
CA ALA A 15 -18.19 -7.69 18.76
C ALA A 15 -17.12 -6.98 17.92
N SER A 16 -16.79 -5.73 18.27
CA SER A 16 -15.60 -5.06 17.75
C SER A 16 -14.37 -5.67 18.44
N ALA A 17 -13.64 -6.52 17.73
CA ALA A 17 -12.35 -7.00 18.18
C ALA A 17 -11.34 -5.83 18.08
N ARG A 18 -10.84 -5.35 19.23
CA ARG A 18 -9.71 -4.42 19.25
C ARG A 18 -8.43 -5.20 18.95
N PRO A 19 -7.57 -4.75 18.02
CA PRO A 19 -6.31 -5.43 17.77
C PRO A 19 -5.48 -5.45 19.05
N SER A 20 -5.07 -6.65 19.45
CA SER A 20 -4.23 -6.87 20.62
C SER A 20 -2.78 -6.64 20.22
N ILE A 21 -2.11 -5.65 20.83
CA ILE A 21 -0.67 -5.45 20.65
C ILE A 21 0.05 -6.63 21.32
N VAL A 22 0.41 -7.63 20.53
CA VAL A 22 1.23 -8.76 20.98
C VAL A 22 2.66 -8.24 21.22
N LYS A 23 3.17 -8.38 22.46
CA LYS A 23 4.59 -8.13 22.74
C LYS A 23 5.42 -9.24 22.10
N LYS A 24 6.10 -8.93 20.99
CA LYS A 24 7.10 -9.79 20.34
C LYS A 24 8.31 -9.97 21.29
N GLN A 25 8.75 -11.22 21.48
CA GLN A 25 9.99 -11.57 22.18
C GLN A 25 11.20 -10.93 21.44
N ALA A 26 12.24 -10.49 22.18
CA ALA A 26 13.40 -9.81 21.63
C ALA A 26 14.10 -10.68 20.55
N ALA A 27 13.81 -10.35 19.29
CA ALA A 27 14.48 -10.91 18.13
C ALA A 27 15.86 -10.26 17.96
N MET A 28 16.70 -10.90 17.15
CA MET A 28 17.86 -10.28 16.51
C MET A 28 17.51 -8.85 16.05
N ASP A 29 18.43 -7.89 16.21
CA ASP A 29 18.21 -6.50 15.78
C ASP A 29 17.83 -6.49 14.29
N ILE A 30 16.55 -6.26 14.03
CA ILE A 30 15.94 -6.31 12.70
C ILE A 30 16.09 -4.97 11.99
N ASP A 31 16.51 -3.92 12.69
CA ASP A 31 16.55 -2.56 12.14
C ASP A 31 17.47 -2.45 10.92
N PRO A 32 18.69 -3.04 10.89
CA PRO A 32 19.51 -3.00 9.67
C PRO A 32 18.83 -3.67 8.48
N VAL A 33 18.04 -4.72 8.70
CA VAL A 33 17.26 -5.38 7.63
C VAL A 33 16.15 -4.47 7.14
N ILE A 34 15.42 -3.81 8.05
CA ILE A 34 14.36 -2.86 7.71
C ILE A 34 14.93 -1.67 6.93
N LEU A 35 16.08 -1.13 7.34
CA LEU A 35 16.72 0.00 6.65
C LEU A 35 17.23 -0.39 5.26
N GLN A 36 17.76 -1.61 5.08
CA GLN A 36 18.15 -2.13 3.76
C GLN A 36 16.94 -2.38 2.86
N TYR A 37 15.84 -2.84 3.45
CA TYR A 37 14.57 -2.98 2.76
C TYR A 37 14.04 -1.63 2.30
N ALA A 38 14.01 -0.62 3.18
CA ALA A 38 13.64 0.75 2.83
C ALA A 38 14.52 1.29 1.69
N LEU A 39 15.85 1.19 1.81
CA LEU A 39 16.78 1.64 0.77
C LEU A 39 16.54 0.95 -0.58
N THR A 40 16.08 -0.30 -0.59
CA THR A 40 15.73 -1.00 -1.84
C THR A 40 14.52 -0.35 -2.53
N LEU A 41 13.54 0.11 -1.76
CA LEU A 41 12.37 0.82 -2.26
C LEU A 41 12.73 2.25 -2.70
N GLU A 42 13.52 2.98 -1.91
CA GLU A 42 13.99 4.33 -2.28
C GLU A 42 14.80 4.32 -3.59
N HIS A 43 15.63 3.29 -3.82
CA HIS A 43 16.33 3.16 -5.11
C HIS A 43 15.36 2.95 -6.28
N LEU A 44 14.25 2.23 -6.06
CA LEU A 44 13.21 2.02 -7.06
C LEU A 44 12.50 3.34 -7.38
N GLU A 45 12.06 4.09 -6.38
CA GLU A 45 11.35 5.37 -6.54
C GLU A 45 12.26 6.44 -7.15
N ASN A 46 13.48 6.57 -6.66
CA ASN A 46 14.50 7.45 -7.25
C ASN A 46 14.76 7.13 -8.73
N ALA A 47 14.87 5.85 -9.09
CA ALA A 47 15.02 5.43 -10.48
C ALA A 47 13.76 5.72 -11.32
N PHE A 48 12.57 5.47 -10.76
CA PHE A 48 11.28 5.69 -11.40
C PHE A 48 11.09 7.15 -11.82
N TYR A 49 11.30 8.10 -10.90
CA TYR A 49 11.17 9.52 -11.20
C TYR A 49 12.25 10.03 -12.15
N LYS A 50 13.51 9.62 -11.95
CA LYS A 50 14.61 10.02 -12.83
C LYS A 50 14.43 9.50 -14.26
N GLU A 51 13.90 8.30 -14.43
CA GLU A 51 13.57 7.77 -15.76
C GLU A 51 12.50 8.65 -16.43
N ALA A 52 11.39 8.94 -15.76
CA ALA A 52 10.30 9.72 -16.32
C ALA A 52 10.73 11.16 -16.69
N LEU A 53 11.42 11.86 -15.79
CA LEU A 53 11.89 13.23 -16.00
C LEU A 53 13.03 13.33 -17.03
N SER A 54 13.76 12.24 -17.28
CA SER A 54 14.73 12.17 -18.37
C SER A 54 14.09 11.85 -19.72
N LYS A 55 12.92 11.19 -19.70
CA LYS A 55 12.23 10.72 -20.89
C LYS A 55 11.28 11.75 -21.49
N TRP A 56 10.62 12.56 -20.66
CA TRP A 56 9.64 13.55 -21.09
C TRP A 56 9.96 14.94 -20.55
N SER A 57 9.85 15.92 -21.43
CA SER A 57 10.00 17.34 -21.14
C SER A 57 8.76 17.93 -20.45
N GLU A 58 8.91 19.08 -19.78
CA GLU A 58 7.79 19.85 -19.22
C GLU A 58 6.66 20.07 -20.25
N LYS A 59 7.02 20.36 -21.51
CA LYS A 59 6.04 20.55 -22.58
C LYS A 59 5.17 19.31 -22.77
N GLU A 60 5.75 18.11 -22.77
CA GLU A 60 5.00 16.86 -22.93
C GLU A 60 4.07 16.59 -21.74
N PHE A 61 4.47 16.97 -20.52
CA PHE A 61 3.58 16.94 -19.36
C PHE A 61 2.42 17.94 -19.51
N THR A 62 2.70 19.17 -19.96
CA THR A 62 1.64 20.16 -20.17
C THR A 62 0.69 19.79 -21.30
N ASP A 63 1.20 19.21 -22.39
CA ASP A 63 0.39 18.70 -23.50
C ASP A 63 -0.47 17.49 -23.04
N ALA A 64 -0.02 16.74 -22.03
CA ALA A 64 -0.78 15.67 -21.39
C ALA A 64 -1.84 16.16 -20.38
N GLY A 65 -1.94 17.48 -20.16
CA GLY A 65 -2.95 18.12 -19.30
C GLY A 65 -2.50 18.44 -17.88
N PHE A 66 -1.22 18.25 -17.55
CA PHE A 66 -0.67 18.65 -16.26
C PHE A 66 -0.21 20.12 -16.26
N THR A 67 -0.07 20.72 -15.08
CA THR A 67 0.42 22.09 -14.97
C THR A 67 1.95 22.13 -14.90
N SER A 68 2.56 23.24 -15.33
CA SER A 68 3.98 23.50 -15.07
C SER A 68 4.34 23.47 -13.59
N MET A 69 3.40 23.87 -12.71
CA MET A 69 3.57 23.78 -11.27
C MET A 69 3.73 22.32 -10.83
N PHE A 70 2.86 21.42 -11.30
CA PHE A 70 2.95 20.00 -10.99
C PHE A 70 4.23 19.36 -11.57
N TYR A 71 4.64 19.73 -12.79
CA TYR A 71 5.95 19.29 -13.31
C TYR A 71 7.11 19.72 -12.41
N ASN A 72 7.00 20.91 -11.82
CA ASN A 72 8.00 21.38 -10.85
C ASN A 72 7.94 20.60 -9.53
N GLU A 73 6.75 20.22 -9.06
CA GLU A 73 6.57 19.31 -7.92
C GLU A 73 7.21 17.95 -8.17
N LEU A 74 7.02 17.35 -9.36
CA LEU A 74 7.67 16.09 -9.73
C LEU A 74 9.21 16.15 -9.63
N LYS A 75 9.82 17.30 -9.93
CA LYS A 75 11.27 17.48 -9.73
C LYS A 75 11.67 17.56 -8.26
N TYR A 76 10.81 18.12 -7.40
CA TYR A 76 11.05 18.11 -5.95
C TYR A 76 10.91 16.69 -5.40
N ILE A 77 9.89 15.93 -5.83
CA ILE A 77 9.74 14.52 -5.47
C ILE A 77 11.01 13.74 -5.86
N ALA A 78 11.45 13.84 -7.11
CA ALA A 78 12.68 13.19 -7.58
C ALA A 78 13.94 13.58 -6.78
N HIS A 79 14.01 14.82 -6.29
CA HIS A 79 15.09 15.29 -5.44
C HIS A 79 14.99 14.73 -4.02
N ASP A 80 13.78 14.60 -3.48
CA ASP A 80 13.52 14.04 -2.17
C ASP A 80 13.87 12.54 -2.15
N GLU A 81 13.48 11.77 -3.19
CA GLU A 81 13.88 10.36 -3.34
C GLU A 81 15.39 10.16 -3.37
N GLU A 82 16.10 11.04 -4.08
CA GLU A 82 17.57 11.04 -4.05
C GLU A 82 18.10 11.33 -2.64
N GLY A 83 17.47 12.25 -1.92
CA GLY A 83 17.77 12.57 -0.54
C GLY A 83 17.56 11.37 0.40
N HIS A 84 16.46 10.62 0.25
CA HIS A 84 16.17 9.43 1.03
C HIS A 84 17.23 8.35 0.82
N VAL A 85 17.59 8.05 -0.44
CA VAL A 85 18.68 7.12 -0.78
C VAL A 85 19.98 7.52 -0.08
N VAL A 86 20.44 8.76 -0.25
CA VAL A 86 21.69 9.24 0.35
C VAL A 86 21.65 9.16 1.87
N TYR A 87 20.52 9.50 2.48
CA TYR A 87 20.33 9.46 3.92
C TYR A 87 20.43 8.03 4.46
N LEU A 88 19.74 7.07 3.83
CA LEU A 88 19.75 5.67 4.24
C LEU A 88 21.11 5.02 4.00
N GLU A 89 21.78 5.27 2.88
CA GLU A 89 23.14 4.79 2.62
C GLU A 89 24.12 5.27 3.69
N ALA A 90 24.06 6.55 4.06
CA ALA A 90 24.90 7.12 5.11
C ALA A 90 24.58 6.49 6.48
N GLY A 91 23.30 6.32 6.81
CA GLY A 91 22.86 5.69 8.06
C GLY A 91 23.33 4.24 8.19
N LEU A 92 23.17 3.46 7.13
CA LEU A 92 23.62 2.06 7.06
C LEU A 92 25.14 1.94 7.15
N THR A 93 25.87 2.79 6.42
CA THR A 93 27.34 2.84 6.49
C THR A 93 27.82 3.18 7.90
N ALA A 94 27.19 4.17 8.55
CA ALA A 94 27.51 4.55 9.93
C ALA A 94 27.19 3.44 10.94
N ALA A 95 26.19 2.61 10.65
CA ALA A 95 25.86 1.41 11.42
C ALA A 95 26.79 0.21 11.13
N GLY A 96 27.77 0.36 10.23
CA GLY A 96 28.71 -0.69 9.85
C GLY A 96 28.15 -1.71 8.86
N ALA A 97 27.01 -1.43 8.24
CA ALA A 97 26.45 -2.23 7.15
C ALA A 97 26.93 -1.71 5.79
N LYS A 98 27.04 -2.59 4.80
CA LYS A 98 27.20 -2.20 3.39
C LYS A 98 25.81 -1.89 2.83
N PRO A 99 25.50 -0.65 2.41
CA PRO A 99 24.22 -0.35 1.78
C PRO A 99 23.98 -1.20 0.52
N VAL A 100 22.74 -1.60 0.28
CA VAL A 100 22.35 -2.21 -0.99
C VAL A 100 22.48 -1.21 -2.14
N GLU A 101 22.93 -1.70 -3.28
CA GLU A 101 23.05 -0.93 -4.51
C GLU A 101 21.74 -0.98 -5.30
N ALA A 102 21.46 0.05 -6.10
CA ALA A 102 20.28 0.10 -6.96
C ALA A 102 20.19 -1.11 -7.91
N CYS A 103 18.97 -1.58 -8.13
CA CYS A 103 18.70 -2.65 -9.09
C CYS A 103 18.50 -2.07 -10.51
N LYS A 104 18.31 -2.95 -11.49
CA LYS A 104 17.72 -2.61 -12.78
C LYS A 104 16.22 -2.72 -12.66
N TYR A 105 15.52 -1.70 -13.14
CA TYR A 105 14.07 -1.61 -13.04
C TYR A 105 13.40 -1.65 -14.41
N THR A 106 12.11 -1.99 -14.44
CA THR A 106 11.26 -1.87 -15.62
C THR A 106 9.91 -1.34 -15.20
N PHE A 107 9.56 -0.16 -15.71
CA PHE A 107 8.30 0.50 -15.38
C PHE A 107 7.35 0.48 -16.58
N PRO A 108 6.08 0.07 -16.42
CA PRO A 108 5.10 0.02 -17.51
C PRO A 108 4.55 1.41 -17.88
N MET A 109 5.43 2.40 -18.08
CA MET A 109 5.07 3.78 -18.39
C MET A 109 5.42 4.17 -19.83
N THR A 110 4.40 4.49 -20.63
CA THR A 110 4.55 4.85 -22.05
C THR A 110 4.21 6.30 -22.36
N THR A 111 3.56 7.01 -21.44
CA THR A 111 3.19 8.43 -21.57
C THR A 111 3.33 9.15 -20.22
N PRO A 112 3.44 10.50 -20.20
CA PRO A 112 3.41 11.27 -18.95
C PRO A 112 2.18 10.95 -18.09
N LYS A 113 1.00 10.77 -18.72
CA LYS A 113 -0.22 10.43 -17.99
C LYS A 113 -0.15 9.05 -17.33
N ALA A 114 0.35 8.04 -18.05
CA ALA A 114 0.55 6.71 -17.50
C ALA A 114 1.60 6.70 -16.37
N PHE A 115 2.66 7.51 -16.49
CA PHE A 115 3.63 7.71 -15.43
C PHE A 115 2.99 8.30 -14.17
N VAL A 116 2.24 9.40 -14.27
CA VAL A 116 1.65 10.05 -13.09
C VAL A 116 0.58 9.16 -12.43
N GLN A 117 -0.16 8.37 -13.21
CA GLN A 117 -1.06 7.34 -12.68
C GLN A 117 -0.31 6.24 -11.94
N LEU A 118 0.84 5.80 -12.44
CA LEU A 118 1.67 4.84 -11.73
C LEU A 118 2.31 5.47 -10.49
N ALA A 119 2.68 6.75 -10.56
CA ALA A 119 3.25 7.47 -9.43
C ALA A 119 2.28 7.52 -8.25
N SER A 120 0.98 7.81 -8.46
CA SER A 120 0.01 7.78 -7.35
C SER A 120 -0.05 6.43 -6.64
N VAL A 121 0.17 5.34 -7.38
CA VAL A 121 0.23 3.97 -6.85
C VAL A 121 1.52 3.68 -6.09
N VAL A 122 2.66 4.03 -6.70
CA VAL A 122 4.01 3.82 -6.14
C VAL A 122 4.18 4.61 -4.85
N GLU A 123 3.81 5.88 -4.82
CA GLU A 123 3.86 6.69 -3.59
C GLU A 123 3.00 6.11 -2.46
N GLY A 124 1.82 5.60 -2.79
CA GLY A 124 0.99 4.92 -1.80
C GLY A 124 1.60 3.62 -1.29
N LEU A 125 2.42 2.94 -2.10
CA LEU A 125 3.22 1.80 -1.67
C LEU A 125 4.33 2.24 -0.70
N GLY A 126 5.07 3.31 -0.99
CA GLY A 126 6.07 3.91 -0.09
C GLY A 126 5.48 4.25 1.28
N VAL A 127 4.35 4.97 1.30
CA VAL A 127 3.59 5.24 2.54
C VAL A 127 3.24 3.97 3.30
N SER A 128 2.72 2.96 2.59
CA SER A 128 2.30 1.68 3.19
C SER A 128 3.48 0.90 3.77
N ALA A 129 4.65 0.98 3.12
CA ALA A 129 5.88 0.32 3.53
C ALA A 129 6.45 0.91 4.82
N TYR A 130 6.63 2.23 4.87
CA TYR A 130 7.13 2.90 6.08
C TYR A 130 6.18 2.74 7.25
N LEU A 131 4.88 2.91 7.02
CA LEU A 131 3.88 2.78 8.08
C LEU A 131 3.79 1.34 8.60
N GLY A 132 3.87 0.35 7.71
CA GLY A 132 3.85 -1.06 8.08
C GLY A 132 5.09 -1.51 8.86
N ALA A 133 6.28 -1.03 8.47
CA ALA A 133 7.54 -1.35 9.14
C ALA A 133 7.70 -0.63 10.50
N ALA A 134 6.97 0.47 10.74
CA ALA A 134 7.14 1.30 11.94
C ALA A 134 7.03 0.52 13.26
N ALA A 135 6.18 -0.51 13.32
CA ALA A 135 6.00 -1.33 14.52
C ALA A 135 7.15 -2.33 14.77
N ASP A 136 7.90 -2.69 13.73
CA ASP A 136 9.01 -3.63 13.82
C ASP A 136 10.36 -2.92 14.11
N ILE A 137 10.46 -1.60 13.91
CA ILE A 137 11.67 -0.83 14.23
C ILE A 137 11.87 -0.74 15.75
N THR A 138 13.03 -1.19 16.22
CA THR A 138 13.38 -1.28 17.63
C THR A 138 14.06 0.00 18.15
N SER A 139 14.95 0.60 17.35
CA SER A 139 15.66 1.84 17.63
C SER A 139 14.74 3.04 17.50
N LYS A 140 14.66 3.86 18.55
CA LYS A 140 13.86 5.09 18.52
C LYS A 140 14.43 6.14 17.56
N ALA A 141 15.73 6.15 17.35
CA ALA A 141 16.36 7.03 16.37
C ALA A 141 15.94 6.64 14.94
N TYR A 142 15.99 5.34 14.60
CA TYR A 142 15.55 4.86 13.29
C TYR A 142 14.05 5.01 13.10
N LEU A 143 13.24 4.81 14.15
CA LEU A 143 11.80 5.05 14.08
C LEU A 143 11.49 6.52 13.80
N THR A 144 12.21 7.46 14.42
CA THR A 144 12.07 8.89 14.12
C THR A 144 12.48 9.21 12.69
N ALA A 145 13.57 8.62 12.19
CA ALA A 145 14.02 8.81 10.81
C ALA A 145 12.99 8.27 9.80
N ALA A 146 12.53 7.02 9.99
CA ALA A 146 11.49 6.42 9.18
C ALA A 146 10.19 7.23 9.22
N GLY A 147 9.80 7.74 10.39
CA GLY A 147 8.65 8.63 10.53
C GLY A 147 8.81 9.96 9.80
N SER A 148 10.04 10.49 9.66
CA SER A 148 10.27 11.70 8.86
C SER A 148 10.16 11.44 7.35
N ILE A 149 10.63 10.29 6.87
CA ILE A 149 10.49 9.91 5.46
C ILE A 149 9.01 9.67 5.13
N LEU A 150 8.29 8.91 5.97
CA LEU A 150 6.85 8.67 5.81
C LEU A 150 6.02 9.96 5.61
N VAL A 151 6.39 11.06 6.28
CA VAL A 151 5.70 12.34 6.11
C VAL A 151 5.91 12.89 4.70
N THR A 152 7.14 12.79 4.18
CA THR A 152 7.50 13.20 2.82
C THR A 152 6.79 12.33 1.78
N GLU A 153 6.82 11.00 1.92
CA GLU A 153 6.07 10.05 1.09
C GLU A 153 4.58 10.42 1.00
N ALA A 154 3.96 10.76 2.14
CA ALA A 154 2.55 11.12 2.17
C ALA A 154 2.27 12.44 1.43
N LEU A 155 3.21 13.38 1.40
CA LEU A 155 3.09 14.61 0.60
C LEU A 155 3.21 14.32 -0.89
N HIS A 156 4.15 13.44 -1.27
CA HIS A 156 4.33 13.00 -2.65
C HIS A 156 3.09 12.27 -3.16
N GLN A 157 2.56 11.31 -2.38
CA GLN A 157 1.29 10.64 -2.64
C GLN A 157 0.15 11.64 -2.78
N SER A 158 0.09 12.65 -1.91
CA SER A 158 -0.96 13.67 -1.99
C SER A 158 -0.91 14.46 -3.31
N ALA A 159 0.29 14.84 -3.76
CA ALA A 159 0.48 15.60 -4.99
C ALA A 159 0.10 14.77 -6.23
N THR A 160 0.57 13.52 -6.31
CA THR A 160 0.33 12.63 -7.45
C THR A 160 -1.14 12.23 -7.55
N ARG A 161 -1.79 11.87 -6.43
CA ARG A 161 -3.24 11.61 -6.38
C ARG A 161 -4.06 12.81 -6.85
N GLY A 162 -3.74 14.00 -6.35
CA GLY A 162 -4.42 15.23 -6.78
C GLY A 162 -4.28 15.50 -8.28
N ALA A 163 -3.10 15.22 -8.85
CA ALA A 163 -2.84 15.43 -10.28
C ALA A 163 -3.63 14.48 -11.19
N VAL A 164 -3.97 13.26 -10.73
CA VAL A 164 -4.81 12.32 -11.48
C VAL A 164 -6.30 12.48 -11.20
N GLY A 165 -6.69 13.43 -10.34
CA GLY A 165 -8.08 13.70 -9.98
C GLY A 165 -8.64 12.79 -8.89
N GLU A 166 -7.77 12.05 -8.19
CA GLU A 166 -8.14 11.31 -6.99
C GLU A 166 -8.23 12.26 -5.78
N ILE A 167 -8.87 11.79 -4.70
CA ILE A 167 -8.91 12.52 -3.44
C ILE A 167 -7.60 12.23 -2.69
N PRO A 168 -6.73 13.23 -2.43
CA PRO A 168 -5.44 13.00 -1.77
C PRO A 168 -5.59 12.43 -0.37
N MET A 169 -6.48 13.01 0.43
CA MET A 169 -6.83 12.61 1.80
C MET A 169 -8.10 11.74 1.81
N ALA A 170 -8.08 10.66 1.03
CA ALA A 170 -9.26 9.80 0.87
C ALA A 170 -9.62 9.01 2.13
N ASN A 171 -8.63 8.64 2.94
CA ASN A 171 -8.80 7.95 4.22
C ASN A 171 -8.16 8.79 5.34
N VAL A 172 -8.75 8.75 6.53
CA VAL A 172 -8.22 9.44 7.72
C VAL A 172 -7.00 8.75 8.32
N PHE A 173 -6.72 7.51 7.91
CA PHE A 173 -5.53 6.74 8.26
C PHE A 173 -4.82 6.25 7.00
N GLY A 174 -3.48 6.24 7.01
CA GLY A 174 -2.70 5.53 6.00
C GLY A 174 -2.87 4.01 6.15
N THR A 175 -2.67 3.28 5.05
CA THR A 175 -2.88 1.82 4.99
C THR A 175 -1.54 1.09 5.19
N PRO A 176 -1.21 0.53 6.37
CA PRO A 176 0.05 -0.21 6.54
C PRO A 176 0.03 -1.54 5.80
N LEU A 177 1.16 -1.91 5.21
CA LEU A 177 1.39 -3.25 4.64
C LEU A 177 2.62 -3.93 5.22
N GLY A 178 2.56 -5.25 5.39
CA GLY A 178 3.72 -6.05 5.79
C GLY A 178 4.79 -6.13 4.70
N LEU A 179 6.04 -6.38 5.07
CA LEU A 179 7.20 -6.39 4.15
C LEU A 179 7.02 -7.31 2.94
N ASN A 180 6.44 -8.49 3.12
CA ASN A 180 6.18 -9.42 2.01
C ASN A 180 5.10 -8.90 1.06
N ALA A 181 4.07 -8.23 1.57
CA ALA A 181 3.01 -7.64 0.73
C ALA A 181 3.55 -6.48 -0.11
N VAL A 182 4.36 -5.61 0.51
CA VAL A 182 5.04 -4.51 -0.19
C VAL A 182 6.02 -5.06 -1.22
N TYR A 183 6.81 -6.08 -0.85
CA TYR A 183 7.78 -6.69 -1.74
C TYR A 183 7.10 -7.37 -2.94
N THR A 184 5.95 -8.01 -2.73
CA THR A 184 5.16 -8.61 -3.81
C THR A 184 4.85 -7.57 -4.90
N ILE A 185 4.39 -6.36 -4.52
CA ILE A 185 4.16 -5.27 -5.48
C ILE A 185 5.47 -4.74 -6.07
N ALA A 186 6.44 -4.38 -5.22
CA ALA A 186 7.68 -3.75 -5.67
C ALA A 186 8.49 -4.65 -6.63
N SER A 187 8.50 -5.95 -6.37
CA SER A 187 9.25 -6.94 -7.16
C SER A 187 8.83 -6.99 -8.63
N ALA A 188 7.59 -6.62 -8.95
CA ALA A 188 7.11 -6.55 -10.34
C ALA A 188 7.85 -5.51 -11.18
N PHE A 189 8.50 -4.52 -10.55
CA PHE A 189 9.30 -3.49 -11.22
C PHE A 189 10.80 -3.80 -11.21
N ILE A 190 11.26 -4.83 -10.50
CA ILE A 190 12.68 -5.16 -10.33
C ILE A 190 13.06 -6.26 -11.33
N ALA A 191 13.88 -5.91 -12.32
CA ALA A 191 14.35 -6.87 -13.33
C ALA A 191 15.57 -7.68 -12.85
N GLU A 192 16.53 -7.03 -12.22
CA GLU A 192 17.77 -7.67 -11.75
C GLU A 192 18.46 -6.79 -10.71
N CYS A 193 18.88 -7.36 -9.57
CA CYS A 193 19.69 -6.66 -8.58
C CYS A 193 21.16 -7.16 -8.61
N PRO A 194 22.14 -6.32 -8.25
CA PRO A 194 23.52 -6.76 -8.07
C PRO A 194 23.61 -7.97 -7.14
N SER A 195 24.34 -9.02 -7.56
CA SER A 195 24.53 -10.23 -6.75
C SER A 195 25.33 -10.00 -5.46
N THR A 196 25.94 -8.82 -5.33
CA THR A 196 26.63 -8.32 -4.15
C THR A 196 25.70 -7.72 -3.10
N ASN A 197 24.42 -7.48 -3.43
CA ASN A 197 23.43 -7.02 -2.47
C ASN A 197 23.13 -8.13 -1.46
N MET A 198 22.81 -7.74 -0.22
CA MET A 198 22.34 -8.70 0.77
C MET A 198 20.98 -9.26 0.34
N ALA A 199 20.74 -10.54 0.63
CA ALA A 199 19.43 -11.12 0.49
C ALA A 199 18.49 -10.56 1.57
N LEU A 200 17.39 -9.95 1.14
CA LEU A 200 16.32 -9.51 2.03
C LEU A 200 15.49 -10.74 2.46
N PRO A 201 15.10 -10.87 3.74
CA PRO A 201 14.28 -11.99 4.22
C PRO A 201 12.80 -11.76 3.90
N VAL A 202 12.50 -11.51 2.62
CA VAL A 202 11.16 -11.29 2.09
C VAL A 202 10.85 -12.28 0.98
N MET A 203 9.57 -12.51 0.77
CA MET A 203 9.05 -13.41 -0.24
C MET A 203 7.87 -12.73 -0.92
N ALA A 204 7.80 -12.83 -2.25
CA ALA A 204 6.62 -12.46 -2.99
C ALA A 204 5.53 -13.53 -2.82
N TYR A 205 4.29 -13.10 -2.60
CA TYR A 205 3.13 -13.97 -2.63
C TYR A 205 2.73 -14.32 -4.07
N ASP A 206 1.82 -15.29 -4.23
CA ASP A 206 1.18 -15.54 -5.52
C ASP A 206 0.39 -14.30 -5.99
N ASP A 207 0.41 -14.05 -7.30
CA ASP A 207 -0.19 -12.85 -7.88
C ASP A 207 -1.72 -12.75 -7.66
N LEU A 208 -2.20 -11.53 -7.50
CA LEU A 208 -3.62 -11.19 -7.53
C LEU A 208 -3.80 -9.84 -8.22
N THR A 209 -4.68 -9.79 -9.22
CA THR A 209 -4.95 -8.57 -9.98
C THR A 209 -6.41 -8.19 -9.87
N ALA A 210 -6.71 -6.93 -9.50
CA ALA A 210 -8.04 -6.38 -9.66
C ALA A 210 -8.26 -6.01 -11.13
N VAL A 211 -9.18 -6.69 -11.81
CA VAL A 211 -9.44 -6.45 -13.24
C VAL A 211 -10.53 -5.42 -13.48
N THR A 212 -11.35 -5.15 -12.46
CA THR A 212 -12.39 -4.11 -12.53
C THR A 212 -11.74 -2.76 -12.73
N ALA A 213 -12.33 -1.95 -13.63
CA ALA A 213 -11.87 -0.58 -13.87
C ALA A 213 -11.91 0.25 -12.58
N GLN A 214 -10.82 0.97 -12.31
CA GLN A 214 -10.67 1.83 -11.15
C GLN A 214 -11.02 3.29 -11.52
N PRO A 215 -11.51 4.11 -10.58
CA PRO A 215 -11.79 3.76 -9.19
C PRO A 215 -13.08 2.94 -9.04
N VAL A 216 -13.13 2.07 -8.03
CA VAL A 216 -14.32 1.29 -7.66
C VAL A 216 -15.14 2.01 -6.59
N ALA A 217 -16.46 1.82 -6.60
CA ALA A 217 -17.34 2.36 -5.58
C ALA A 217 -17.55 1.34 -4.44
N PRO A 218 -17.70 1.78 -3.18
CA PRO A 218 -18.13 0.88 -2.11
C PRO A 218 -19.48 0.22 -2.45
N GLY A 219 -19.59 -1.07 -2.18
CA GLY A 219 -20.74 -1.91 -2.56
C GLY A 219 -20.73 -2.44 -4.00
N ALA A 220 -19.79 -1.99 -4.85
CA ALA A 220 -19.61 -2.55 -6.18
C ALA A 220 -19.06 -3.98 -6.13
N LEU A 221 -19.31 -4.74 -7.20
CA LEU A 221 -18.70 -6.05 -7.41
C LEU A 221 -17.31 -5.86 -8.02
N LEU A 222 -16.30 -6.40 -7.36
CA LEU A 222 -14.90 -6.41 -7.76
C LEU A 222 -14.55 -7.81 -8.27
N ASP A 223 -13.97 -7.87 -9.47
CA ASP A 223 -13.43 -9.08 -10.06
C ASP A 223 -11.92 -9.13 -9.80
N LEU A 224 -11.48 -10.19 -9.12
CA LEU A 224 -10.09 -10.43 -8.73
C LEU A 224 -9.58 -11.67 -9.47
N LEU A 225 -8.53 -11.51 -10.28
CA LEU A 225 -7.89 -12.60 -11.00
C LEU A 225 -6.65 -13.07 -10.23
N PRO A 226 -6.70 -14.23 -9.55
CA PRO A 226 -5.50 -14.81 -8.94
C PRO A 226 -4.62 -15.48 -10.00
N GLY A 227 -3.30 -15.48 -9.78
CA GLY A 227 -2.36 -16.23 -10.61
C GLY A 227 -2.61 -17.75 -10.55
N SER A 228 -3.07 -18.24 -9.40
CA SER A 228 -3.57 -19.60 -9.20
C SER A 228 -4.82 -19.60 -8.33
N MET A 229 -5.86 -20.32 -8.73
CA MET A 229 -7.08 -20.42 -7.93
C MET A 229 -6.79 -21.12 -6.59
N PRO A 230 -7.17 -20.52 -5.45
CA PRO A 230 -6.98 -21.13 -4.15
C PRO A 230 -7.84 -22.38 -3.98
N ASN A 231 -7.28 -23.39 -3.31
CA ASN A 231 -8.00 -24.60 -2.91
C ASN A 231 -8.71 -24.39 -1.57
N GLY A 232 -9.89 -24.99 -1.40
CA GLY A 232 -10.62 -24.97 -0.12
C GLY A 232 -11.41 -23.69 0.11
N THR A 233 -11.56 -23.31 1.38
CA THR A 233 -12.29 -22.09 1.76
C THR A 233 -11.33 -20.90 1.70
N TYR A 234 -11.77 -19.81 1.09
CA TYR A 234 -11.01 -18.57 1.01
C TYR A 234 -11.94 -17.35 1.06
N PHE A 235 -11.35 -16.21 1.40
CA PHE A 235 -12.01 -14.93 1.54
C PHE A 235 -11.26 -13.86 0.74
N ALA A 236 -11.97 -12.82 0.31
CA ALA A 236 -11.34 -11.59 -0.17
C ALA A 236 -11.18 -10.67 1.05
N THR A 237 -9.94 -10.42 1.47
CA THR A 237 -9.62 -9.60 2.64
C THR A 237 -9.11 -8.24 2.20
N PHE A 238 -9.88 -7.21 2.50
CA PHE A 238 -9.60 -5.83 2.17
C PHE A 238 -8.85 -5.16 3.31
N VAL A 239 -7.87 -4.33 2.97
CA VAL A 239 -7.09 -3.50 3.90
C VAL A 239 -7.17 -2.06 3.43
N SER A 240 -7.73 -1.17 4.26
CA SER A 240 -7.88 0.27 3.97
C SER A 240 -7.77 1.06 5.27
N GLY A 241 -6.79 1.97 5.34
CA GLY A 241 -6.43 2.60 6.60
C GLY A 241 -6.08 1.53 7.65
N LEU A 242 -6.75 1.56 8.81
CA LEU A 242 -6.59 0.56 9.86
C LEU A 242 -7.67 -0.54 9.83
N ASP A 243 -8.58 -0.51 8.86
CA ASP A 243 -9.63 -1.51 8.71
C ASP A 243 -9.12 -2.71 7.92
N ILE A 244 -9.32 -3.91 8.48
CA ILE A 244 -9.07 -5.20 7.83
C ILE A 244 -10.38 -5.98 7.82
N VAL A 245 -10.92 -6.22 6.62
CA VAL A 245 -12.27 -6.81 6.46
C VAL A 245 -12.23 -7.96 5.47
N ALA A 246 -12.48 -9.17 5.98
CA ALA A 246 -12.68 -10.35 5.16
C ALA A 246 -14.14 -10.42 4.67
N VAL A 247 -14.33 -10.62 3.37
CA VAL A 247 -15.65 -10.89 2.78
C VAL A 247 -15.65 -12.24 2.09
N LYS A 248 -16.77 -12.95 2.25
CA LYS A 248 -17.01 -14.18 1.50
C LYS A 248 -17.21 -13.84 0.01
N PRO A 249 -16.50 -14.50 -0.91
CA PRO A 249 -16.72 -14.33 -2.34
C PRO A 249 -18.18 -14.59 -2.73
N LYS A 250 -18.69 -13.81 -3.68
CA LYS A 250 -20.03 -14.01 -4.28
C LYS A 250 -20.05 -15.17 -5.26
N GLY A 251 -18.92 -15.48 -5.87
CA GLY A 251 -18.77 -16.56 -6.82
C GLY A 251 -17.42 -16.48 -7.53
N VAL A 252 -17.24 -17.36 -8.51
CA VAL A 252 -16.12 -17.34 -9.44
C VAL A 252 -16.67 -17.33 -10.85
N VAL A 253 -16.23 -16.39 -11.68
CA VAL A 253 -16.63 -16.27 -13.10
C VAL A 253 -15.35 -16.13 -13.93
N ASP A 254 -15.18 -17.00 -14.93
CA ASP A 254 -14.01 -16.99 -15.83
C ASP A 254 -12.65 -16.96 -15.10
N GLY A 255 -12.56 -17.70 -13.98
CA GLY A 255 -11.35 -17.77 -13.16
C GLY A 255 -11.14 -16.57 -12.23
N MET A 256 -12.07 -15.61 -12.20
CA MET A 256 -12.01 -14.44 -11.34
C MET A 256 -12.90 -14.61 -10.11
N VAL A 257 -12.34 -14.33 -8.94
CA VAL A 257 -13.06 -14.29 -7.67
C VAL A 257 -13.85 -12.99 -7.59
N GLN A 258 -15.18 -13.09 -7.42
CA GLN A 258 -16.05 -11.91 -7.32
C GLN A 258 -16.29 -11.55 -5.85
N ALA A 259 -15.95 -10.34 -5.43
CA ALA A 259 -16.11 -9.86 -4.07
C ALA A 259 -16.82 -8.49 -4.02
N ILE A 260 -17.65 -8.24 -3.01
CA ILE A 260 -18.26 -6.91 -2.84
C ILE A 260 -17.28 -6.03 -2.09
N VAL A 261 -17.01 -4.84 -2.61
CA VAL A 261 -16.17 -3.83 -1.96
C VAL A 261 -16.86 -3.37 -0.66
N PRO A 262 -16.24 -3.55 0.52
CA PRO A 262 -16.81 -3.10 1.79
C PRO A 262 -17.00 -1.57 1.87
N PRO A 263 -17.95 -1.07 2.68
CA PRO A 263 -18.28 0.35 2.76
C PRO A 263 -17.16 1.25 3.32
N MET A 264 -16.21 0.69 4.08
CA MET A 264 -15.08 1.42 4.69
C MET A 264 -13.84 1.52 3.79
N ILE A 265 -13.87 0.98 2.57
CA ILE A 265 -12.72 1.03 1.67
C ILE A 265 -12.69 2.38 0.97
N GLU A 266 -11.63 3.15 1.23
CA GLU A 266 -11.45 4.52 0.75
C GLU A 266 -10.00 4.75 0.33
N GLY A 267 -9.82 5.42 -0.82
CA GLY A 267 -8.51 5.69 -1.41
C GLY A 267 -7.79 4.44 -1.91
N GLN A 268 -6.46 4.53 -1.98
CA GLN A 268 -5.63 3.40 -2.34
C GLN A 268 -5.68 2.35 -1.23
N SER A 269 -6.17 1.17 -1.59
CA SER A 269 -6.44 0.06 -0.68
C SER A 269 -5.98 -1.24 -1.31
N TYR A 270 -5.87 -2.28 -0.49
CA TYR A 270 -5.31 -3.55 -0.91
C TYR A 270 -6.29 -4.68 -0.67
N VAL A 271 -6.28 -5.67 -1.56
CA VAL A 271 -7.12 -6.87 -1.44
C VAL A 271 -6.23 -8.10 -1.52
N PHE A 272 -6.45 -9.04 -0.61
CA PHE A 272 -5.77 -10.33 -0.56
C PHE A 272 -6.80 -11.44 -0.71
N LEU A 273 -6.39 -12.60 -1.22
CA LEU A 273 -7.12 -13.84 -0.95
C LEU A 273 -6.52 -14.47 0.30
N THR A 274 -7.36 -14.79 1.29
CA THR A 274 -6.92 -15.38 2.58
C THR A 274 -7.65 -16.68 2.89
N SER A 275 -7.05 -17.54 3.71
CA SER A 275 -7.62 -18.84 4.12
C SER A 275 -8.64 -18.77 5.26
N ASP A 276 -8.75 -17.61 5.93
CA ASP A 276 -9.68 -17.38 7.04
C ASP A 276 -10.37 -16.00 6.94
N ASP A 277 -11.41 -15.81 7.76
CA ASP A 277 -12.20 -14.58 7.90
C ASP A 277 -11.96 -13.84 9.23
N SER A 278 -10.81 -14.09 9.86
CA SER A 278 -10.54 -13.60 11.22
C SER A 278 -10.42 -12.06 11.33
N GLY A 279 -10.29 -11.36 10.20
CA GLY A 279 -9.95 -9.95 10.16
C GLY A 279 -8.51 -9.67 10.60
N ASN A 280 -7.68 -10.71 10.73
CA ASN A 280 -6.24 -10.60 10.94
C ASN A 280 -5.52 -10.97 9.65
N LEU A 281 -4.56 -10.16 9.23
CA LEU A 281 -3.76 -10.43 8.04
C LEU A 281 -2.35 -10.85 8.45
N THR A 282 -1.95 -12.06 8.08
CA THR A 282 -0.62 -12.60 8.39
C THR A 282 -0.06 -13.35 7.19
N ASP A 283 1.25 -13.43 7.09
CA ASP A 283 1.92 -14.20 6.03
C ASP A 283 1.43 -15.65 5.95
N SER A 284 1.01 -16.24 7.08
CA SER A 284 0.51 -17.62 7.14
C SER A 284 -0.90 -17.84 6.60
N ASN A 285 -1.71 -16.78 6.51
CA ASN A 285 -3.09 -16.88 6.01
C ASN A 285 -3.31 -16.24 4.64
N ILE A 286 -2.32 -15.50 4.12
CA ILE A 286 -2.34 -14.97 2.75
C ILE A 286 -2.13 -16.12 1.76
N LEU A 287 -3.06 -16.23 0.81
CA LEU A 287 -3.00 -17.17 -0.31
C LEU A 287 -2.49 -16.49 -1.58
N SER A 288 -2.89 -15.24 -1.83
CA SER A 288 -2.40 -14.42 -2.95
C SER A 288 -2.65 -12.93 -2.73
N GLY A 289 -1.94 -12.10 -3.49
CA GLY A 289 -2.03 -10.64 -3.48
C GLY A 289 -0.84 -9.96 -2.80
N PRO A 290 -0.92 -8.64 -2.55
CA PRO A 290 -2.11 -7.80 -2.72
C PRO A 290 -2.42 -7.47 -4.18
N ALA A 291 -3.71 -7.42 -4.51
CA ALA A 291 -4.22 -6.57 -5.58
C ALA A 291 -4.39 -5.14 -5.06
N ILE A 292 -4.03 -4.15 -5.88
CA ILE A 292 -4.22 -2.73 -5.56
C ILE A 292 -5.56 -2.28 -6.14
N ILE A 293 -6.33 -1.53 -5.36
CA ILE A 293 -7.57 -0.88 -5.79
C ILE A 293 -7.57 0.58 -5.35
N GLU A 294 -8.29 1.41 -6.11
CA GLU A 294 -8.60 2.79 -5.73
C GLU A 294 -10.11 2.88 -5.49
N SER A 295 -10.52 3.34 -4.32
CA SER A 295 -11.93 3.57 -4.00
C SER A 295 -12.20 5.04 -3.80
N THR A 296 -13.13 5.63 -4.55
CA THR A 296 -13.51 7.02 -4.33
C THR A 296 -14.45 7.12 -3.12
N PRO A 297 -14.03 7.78 -2.02
CA PRO A 297 -14.91 7.98 -0.87
C PRO A 297 -16.07 8.92 -1.22
N ASN A 298 -17.17 8.79 -0.48
CA ASN A 298 -18.23 9.80 -0.53
C ASN A 298 -17.73 11.12 0.06
N ALA A 299 -18.35 12.24 -0.34
CA ALA A 299 -18.04 13.53 0.27
C ALA A 299 -18.24 13.45 1.80
N PRO A 300 -17.24 13.84 2.61
CA PRO A 300 -17.31 13.67 4.05
C PRO A 300 -18.40 14.57 4.63
N THR A 301 -19.09 14.06 5.66
CA THR A 301 -19.95 14.88 6.52
C THR A 301 -19.20 15.18 7.80
N PHE A 302 -19.13 16.45 8.19
CA PHE A 302 -18.42 16.86 9.41
C PHE A 302 -19.41 17.10 10.55
N ASN A 303 -19.13 16.49 11.70
CA ASN A 303 -19.93 16.68 12.91
C ASN A 303 -19.36 17.84 13.74
N LEU A 304 -20.06 18.99 13.70
CA LEU A 304 -19.68 20.19 14.46
C LEU A 304 -19.67 19.99 15.98
N THR A 305 -20.25 18.91 16.50
CA THR A 305 -20.26 18.64 17.95
C THR A 305 -18.99 17.98 18.46
N ILE A 306 -18.13 17.46 17.57
CA ILE A 306 -16.81 16.89 17.93
C ILE A 306 -15.80 18.05 18.07
N THR A 307 -16.08 18.93 19.02
CA THR A 307 -15.22 20.07 19.41
C THR A 307 -15.19 20.24 20.93
N LYS A 308 -15.75 19.27 21.68
CA LYS A 308 -15.95 19.30 23.12
C LYS A 308 -15.40 18.06 23.79
#